data_AF-A0A423TR45-F1
#
_entry.id   AF-A0A423TR45-F1
#
_cell.length_a   1.000
_cell.length_b   1.000
_cell.length_c   1.000
_cell.angle_alpha   90.00
_cell.angle_beta   90.00
_cell.angle_gamma   90.00
#
_symmetry.space_group_name_H-M   'P 1'
#
loop_
_entity.id
_entity.type
_entity.pdbx_description
1 polymer ?
#
loop_
_entity_poly.entity_id
_entity_poly.type
_entity_poly.pdbx_seq_one_letter_code
_entity_poly.pdbx_strand_id
1 'polypeptide(L)'
;MVGLDGAGKTTILNRLKLGKLYAIDTFNGLSVSTLDYRNLTIIVFDVGEEKSQREFWGHFTQDVNAVIYVVDAAAPGDCNC
;
A
#
# COMPACT_ATOMS: atom_id res chain seq x y z
N MET A 1 -1.82 0.24 -3.23
CA MET A 1 -1.86 1.05 -2.00
C MET A 1 -0.60 1.89 -1.97
N VAL A 2 -0.76 3.20 -1.76
CA VAL A 2 0.31 4.20 -1.78
C VAL A 2 0.11 5.17 -0.62
N GLY A 3 1.15 5.91 -0.25
CA GLY A 3 1.12 6.80 0.91
C GLY A 3 2.52 7.03 1.43
N LEU A 4 2.70 8.13 2.16
CA LEU A 4 3.99 8.51 2.73
C LEU A 4 4.51 7.45 3.71
N ASP A 5 5.82 7.49 3.95
CA ASP A 5 6.43 6.73 5.03
C ASP A 5 5.73 7.05 6.36
N GLY A 6 5.53 6.03 7.19
CA GLY A 6 4.82 6.17 8.45
C GLY A 6 3.30 6.37 8.35
N ALA A 7 2.70 6.48 7.15
CA ALA A 7 1.26 6.74 7.01
C ALA A 7 0.35 5.60 7.53
N GLY A 8 0.90 4.41 7.81
CA GLY A 8 0.16 3.28 8.37
C GLY A 8 -0.42 2.30 7.34
N LYS A 9 0.06 2.33 6.10
CA LYS A 9 -0.29 1.42 4.99
C LYS A 9 -0.31 -0.05 5.41
N THR A 10 0.84 -0.57 5.85
CA THR A 10 0.99 -1.98 6.24
C THR A 10 0.12 -2.32 7.45
N THR A 11 -0.13 -1.38 8.36
CA THR A 11 -1.03 -1.56 9.50
C THR A 11 -2.48 -1.74 9.07
N ILE A 12 -2.96 -0.94 8.12
CA ILE A 12 -4.30 -1.10 7.53
C ILE A 12 -4.39 -2.45 6.82
N LEU A 13 -3.39 -2.78 5.99
CA LEU A 13 -3.33 -4.07 5.31
C LEU A 13 -3.40 -5.23 6.31
N ASN A 14 -2.66 -5.15 7.42
CA ASN A 14 -2.66 -6.14 8.51
C ASN A 14 -4.01 -6.25 9.24
N ARG A 15 -4.69 -5.12 9.48
CA ARG A 15 -6.02 -5.10 10.10
C ARG A 15 -7.10 -5.71 9.22
N LEU A 16 -6.98 -5.58 7.90
CA LEU A 16 -7.92 -6.18 6.94
C LEU A 16 -7.77 -7.71 6.83
N LYS A 17 -6.70 -8.32 7.40
CA LYS A 17 -6.39 -9.76 7.36
C LYS A 17 -7.25 -10.65 8.29
N LEU A 18 -8.50 -10.31 8.58
CA LEU A 18 -9.41 -11.12 9.43
C LEU A 18 -9.86 -12.45 8.77
N GLY A 19 -8.95 -13.26 8.22
CA GLY A 19 -9.28 -14.55 7.62
C GLY A 19 -8.07 -15.43 7.28
N LYS A 20 -7.10 -14.93 6.50
CA LYS A 20 -5.81 -15.57 6.15
C LYS A 20 -5.03 -14.62 5.23
N LEU A 21 -3.71 -14.53 5.40
CA LEU A 21 -2.83 -13.91 4.42
C LEU A 21 -2.12 -15.00 3.62
N TYR A 22 -2.16 -14.91 2.29
CA TYR A 22 -1.37 -15.76 1.41
C TYR A 22 -0.36 -14.91 0.66
N ALA A 23 0.92 -15.28 0.83
CA ALA A 23 2.13 -14.75 0.19
C ALA A 23 2.39 -13.25 0.37
N ILE A 24 3.52 -12.94 1.03
CA ILE A 24 4.19 -11.65 0.94
C ILE A 24 5.40 -11.91 0.06
N ASP A 25 5.32 -11.57 -1.21
CA ASP A 25 6.50 -11.52 -2.06
C ASP A 25 6.91 -10.06 -2.19
N THR A 26 8.15 -9.78 -1.79
CA THR A 26 8.75 -8.46 -1.87
C THR A 26 9.73 -8.43 -3.03
N PHE A 27 9.56 -7.50 -3.96
CA PHE A 27 10.43 -7.32 -5.12
C PHE A 27 10.68 -5.82 -5.36
N ASN A 28 11.95 -5.40 -5.35
CA ASN A 28 12.36 -4.02 -5.65
C ASN A 28 11.53 -2.91 -4.95
N GLY A 29 11.24 -3.07 -3.66
CA GLY A 29 10.46 -2.07 -2.90
C GLY A 29 8.95 -2.16 -3.07
N LEU A 30 8.45 -3.17 -3.77
CA LEU A 30 7.02 -3.50 -3.87
C LEU A 30 6.73 -4.70 -2.99
N SER A 31 5.73 -4.59 -2.12
CA SER A 31 5.16 -5.75 -1.43
C SER A 31 3.83 -6.11 -2.07
N VAL A 32 3.69 -7.35 -2.53
CA VAL A 32 2.42 -7.86 -3.08
C VAL A 32 1.75 -8.73 -2.01
N SER A 33 0.46 -8.51 -1.79
CA SER A 33 -0.33 -9.28 -0.85
C SER A 33 -1.70 -9.58 -1.43
N THR A 34 -2.13 -10.83 -1.32
CA THR A 34 -3.50 -11.23 -1.69
C THR A 34 -4.34 -11.37 -0.43
N LEU A 35 -5.53 -10.76 -0.43
CA LEU A 35 -6.49 -10.87 0.66
C LEU A 35 -7.88 -11.25 0.14
N ASP A 36 -8.52 -12.16 0.87
CA ASP A 36 -9.91 -12.52 0.64
C ASP A 36 -10.79 -11.74 1.62
N TYR A 37 -11.74 -10.98 1.09
CA TYR A 37 -12.73 -10.25 1.87
C TYR A 37 -14.12 -10.54 1.33
N ARG A 38 -14.94 -11.25 2.11
CA ARG A 38 -16.27 -11.73 1.71
C ARG A 38 -16.16 -12.64 0.47
N ASN A 39 -16.74 -12.23 -0.65
CA ASN A 39 -16.73 -12.93 -1.93
C ASN A 39 -15.77 -12.28 -2.96
N LEU A 40 -14.80 -11.50 -2.49
CA LEU A 40 -13.80 -10.83 -3.31
C LEU A 40 -12.40 -11.30 -2.93
N THR A 41 -11.62 -11.63 -3.95
CA THR A 41 -10.16 -11.80 -3.83
C THR A 41 -9.51 -10.53 -4.36
N ILE A 42 -8.72 -9.88 -3.52
CA ILE A 42 -8.12 -8.59 -3.80
C ILE A 42 -6.60 -8.75 -3.75
N ILE A 43 -5.92 -8.33 -4.82
CA ILE A 43 -4.47 -8.24 -4.88
C ILE A 43 -4.08 -6.80 -4.57
N VAL A 44 -3.30 -6.62 -3.50
CA VAL A 44 -2.82 -5.31 -3.07
C VAL A 44 -1.33 -5.21 -3.36
N PHE A 45 -0.99 -4.21 -4.16
CA PHE A 45 0.37 -3.74 -4.38
C PHE A 45 0.69 -2.65 -3.35
N ASP A 46 1.42 -2.96 -2.29
CA ASP A 46 1.93 -1.97 -1.32
C ASP A 46 3.27 -1.45 -1.82
N VAL A 47 3.26 -0.23 -2.36
CA VAL A 47 4.44 0.39 -2.98
C VAL A 47 5.25 1.08 -1.90
N GLY A 48 6.56 0.81 -1.91
CA GLY A 48 7.49 1.16 -0.84
C GLY A 48 7.59 2.63 -0.50
N GLU A 49 8.14 2.85 0.69
CA GLU A 49 7.98 4.08 1.49
C GLU A 49 9.08 5.12 1.21
N GLU A 50 10.17 4.69 0.55
CA GLU A 50 11.32 5.53 0.27
C GLU A 50 10.97 6.63 -0.74
N LYS A 51 11.47 7.85 -0.50
CA LYS A 51 11.25 9.01 -1.40
C LYS A 51 11.62 8.70 -2.86
N SER A 52 12.72 7.98 -3.08
CA SER A 52 13.20 7.55 -4.39
C SER A 52 12.23 6.63 -5.13
N GLN A 53 11.36 5.92 -4.40
CA GLN A 53 10.41 4.97 -4.98
C GLN A 53 9.08 5.62 -5.39
N ARG A 54 8.84 6.89 -5.01
CA ARG A 54 7.61 7.63 -5.33
C ARG A 54 7.44 7.87 -6.82
N GLU A 55 8.54 8.01 -7.56
CA GLU A 55 8.53 8.11 -9.02
C GLU A 55 7.88 6.89 -9.69
N PHE A 56 7.94 5.73 -9.04
CA PHE A 56 7.37 4.49 -9.57
C PHE A 56 5.89 4.27 -9.25
N TRP A 57 5.25 5.13 -8.45
CA TRP A 57 3.83 4.97 -8.11
C TRP A 57 2.93 4.95 -9.36
N GLY A 58 3.27 5.73 -10.38
CA GLY A 58 2.57 5.72 -11.66
C GLY A 58 2.57 4.35 -12.33
N HIS A 59 3.69 3.63 -12.28
CA HIS A 59 3.81 2.30 -12.90
C HIS A 59 2.94 1.25 -12.20
N PHE A 60 2.71 1.37 -10.90
CA PHE A 60 1.90 0.43 -10.12
C PHE A 60 0.41 0.80 -10.03
N THR A 61 0.00 1.92 -10.64
CA THR A 61 -1.39 2.43 -10.58
C THR A 61 -2.08 2.50 -11.95
N GLN A 62 -1.39 2.17 -13.04
CA GLN A 62 -1.95 2.24 -14.39
C GLN A 62 -3.03 1.16 -14.65
N ASP A 63 -2.83 -0.06 -14.15
CA ASP A 63 -3.71 -1.21 -14.45
C ASP A 63 -4.45 -1.75 -13.22
N VAL A 64 -4.74 -0.88 -12.24
CA VAL A 64 -5.46 -1.27 -11.02
C VAL A 64 -6.94 -0.86 -11.07
N ASN A 65 -7.81 -1.65 -10.46
CA ASN A 65 -9.24 -1.31 -10.36
C ASN A 65 -9.51 -0.13 -9.41
N ALA A 66 -8.64 0.08 -8.42
CA ALA A 66 -8.77 1.13 -7.43
C ALA A 66 -7.41 1.49 -6.82
N VAL A 67 -7.29 2.74 -6.36
CA VAL A 67 -6.15 3.24 -5.61
C VAL A 67 -6.58 3.55 -4.17
N ILE A 68 -5.84 2.99 -3.21
CA ILE A 68 -5.94 3.36 -1.79
C ILE A 68 -4.75 4.26 -1.47
N TYR A 69 -5.03 5.53 -1.18
CA TYR A 69 -4.05 6.52 -0.74
C TYR A 69 -4.18 6.73 0.76
N VAL A 70 -3.12 6.42 1.52
CA VAL A 70 -3.12 6.49 2.97
C VAL A 70 -2.43 7.78 3.42
N VAL A 71 -3.13 8.56 4.25
CA VAL A 71 -2.65 9.82 4.83
C VAL A 71 -2.70 9.69 6.34
N ASP A 72 -1.57 9.98 7.01
CA ASP A 72 -1.58 10.20 8.45
C ASP A 72 -2.18 11.58 8.74
N ALA A 73 -3.42 11.59 9.26
CA ALA A 73 -4.13 12.82 9.60
C ALA A 73 -3.55 13.53 10.84
N ALA A 74 -2.72 12.85 11.62
CA ALA A 74 -2.05 13.42 12.79
C ALA A 74 -0.62 13.92 12.45
N ALA A 75 -0.10 13.59 11.27
CA ALA A 75 1.21 14.06 10.86
C ALA A 75 1.20 15.59 10.72
N PRO A 76 2.13 16.32 11.36
CA PRO A 76 2.36 17.72 11.03
C PRO A 76 2.70 17.78 9.54
N GLY A 77 2.07 18.70 8.80
CA GLY A 77 2.27 18.78 7.36
C GLY A 77 3.76 18.84 7.02
N ASP A 78 4.20 17.97 6.12
CA ASP A 78 5.53 18.02 5.51
C ASP A 78 5.62 19.31 4.65
N CYS A 79 5.75 20.47 5.30
CA CYS A 79 5.90 21.78 4.68
C CYS A 79 7.33 22.04 4.20
N ASN A 80 8.04 21.01 3.74
CA ASN A 80 9.35 21.17 3.09
C ASN A 80 9.17 20.98 1.59
N CYS A 81 8.67 22.05 0.95
CA CYS A 81 8.85 22.32 -0.47
C CYS A 81 10.30 22.76 -0.71
#